data_AF-A0A9K3GWE1-F1
#
_entry.id   AF-A0A9K3GWE1-F1
#
_cell.length_a   1.000
_cell.length_b   1.000
_cell.length_c   1.000
_cell.angle_alpha   90.00
_cell.angle_beta   90.00
_cell.angle_gamma   90.00
#
_symmetry.space_group_name_H-M   'P 1'
#
loop_
_entity.id
_entity.type
_entity.pdbx_description
1 polymer ?
#
loop_
_entity_poly.entity_id
_entity_poly.type
_entity_poly.pdbx_seq_one_letter_code
_entity_poly.pdbx_strand_id
1 'polypeptide(L)'
;MANLVVKDIQKLELYLPSLDNLVQHVDFLGYNDPRVIRLISNLKIRWTSPLSSTCSLNIMGPKFFQIDSLRFELGLVLFSYGSLLRERASQVLHTDLVQSATLFRKAAGVYQYLGHDVLPFIRAKPSPHGPPEATSSVSSVMSLICLAEAQVRVQDSSSFTCSLIVSYYVVKDARRGRGASARSLGARRKKSVKSAHREKNIKNTLCFKNK
;
A
#
# COMPACT_ATOMS: atom_id res chain seq x y z
N MET A 1 6.04 -11.59 -26.34
CA MET A 1 5.38 -11.16 -25.08
C MET A 1 4.82 -9.73 -25.13
N ALA A 2 5.45 -8.76 -25.80
CA ALA A 2 4.98 -7.36 -25.85
C ALA A 2 3.50 -7.16 -26.28
N ASN A 3 3.01 -7.98 -27.22
CA ASN A 3 1.62 -7.91 -27.69
C ASN A 3 0.58 -8.38 -26.65
N LEU A 4 0.98 -9.13 -25.63
CA LEU A 4 0.05 -9.59 -24.58
C LEU A 4 -0.21 -8.48 -23.57
N VAL A 5 0.85 -7.82 -23.09
CA VAL A 5 0.77 -6.71 -22.12
C VAL A 5 -0.09 -5.57 -22.64
N VAL A 6 0.06 -5.19 -23.91
CA VAL A 6 -0.76 -4.12 -24.52
C VAL A 6 -2.24 -4.50 -24.54
N LYS A 7 -2.56 -5.75 -24.91
CA LYS A 7 -3.96 -6.24 -24.90
C LYS A 7 -4.55 -6.25 -23.50
N ASP A 8 -3.78 -6.63 -22.50
CA ASP A 8 -4.26 -6.70 -21.12
C ASP A 8 -4.44 -5.30 -20.52
N ILE A 9 -3.56 -4.34 -20.85
CA ILE A 9 -3.76 -2.91 -20.54
C ILE A 9 -5.09 -2.42 -21.13
N GLN A 10 -5.35 -2.67 -22.41
CA GLN A 10 -6.58 -2.23 -23.07
C GLN A 10 -7.84 -2.83 -22.42
N LYS A 11 -7.82 -4.12 -22.07
CA LYS A 11 -8.93 -4.76 -21.34
C LYS A 11 -9.17 -4.08 -20.00
N LEU A 12 -8.10 -3.77 -19.26
CA LEU A 12 -8.22 -3.09 -17.97
C LEU A 12 -8.72 -1.65 -18.11
N GLU A 13 -8.31 -0.93 -19.16
CA GLU A 13 -8.81 0.42 -19.44
C GLU A 13 -10.32 0.44 -19.75
N LEU A 14 -10.86 -0.66 -20.31
CA LEU A 14 -12.31 -0.83 -20.51
C LEU A 14 -13.03 -1.28 -19.23
N TYR A 15 -12.37 -2.12 -18.41
CA TYR A 15 -12.96 -2.69 -17.22
C TYR A 15 -13.03 -1.69 -16.05
N LEU A 16 -11.97 -0.91 -15.84
CA LEU A 16 -11.83 0.01 -14.71
C LEU A 16 -12.99 1.01 -14.58
N PRO A 17 -13.45 1.71 -15.64
CA PRO A 17 -14.58 2.63 -15.53
C PRO A 17 -15.88 1.93 -15.10
N SER A 18 -16.11 0.71 -15.59
CA SER A 18 -17.31 -0.05 -15.24
C SER A 18 -17.28 -0.49 -13.78
N LEU A 19 -16.12 -0.92 -13.29
CA LEU A 19 -15.93 -1.30 -11.89
C LEU A 19 -16.03 -0.09 -10.96
N ASP A 20 -15.41 1.03 -11.32
CA ASP A 20 -15.46 2.27 -10.53
C ASP A 20 -16.90 2.80 -10.42
N ASN A 21 -17.64 2.83 -11.53
CA ASN A 21 -19.07 3.19 -11.53
C ASN A 21 -19.90 2.27 -10.63
N LEU A 22 -19.63 0.95 -10.65
CA LEU A 22 -20.32 0.00 -9.78
C LEU A 22 -20.00 0.24 -8.30
N VAL A 23 -18.74 0.51 -7.97
CA VAL A 23 -18.32 0.87 -6.62
C VAL A 23 -19.04 2.13 -6.14
N GLN A 24 -19.04 3.19 -6.95
CA GLN A 24 -19.73 4.45 -6.61
C GLN A 24 -21.23 4.25 -6.41
N HIS A 25 -21.88 3.43 -7.25
CA HIS A 25 -23.31 3.13 -7.10
C HIS A 25 -23.62 2.36 -5.82
N VAL A 26 -22.79 1.36 -5.48
CA VAL A 26 -22.92 0.60 -4.23
C VAL A 26 -22.67 1.47 -3.01
N ASP A 27 -21.68 2.37 -3.09
CA ASP A 27 -21.39 3.34 -2.03
C ASP A 27 -22.54 4.33 -1.82
N PHE A 28 -23.20 4.76 -2.90
CA PHE A 28 -24.36 5.64 -2.86
C PHE A 28 -25.59 4.97 -2.23
N LEU A 29 -25.89 3.72 -2.61
CA LEU A 29 -27.00 2.95 -2.02
C LEU A 29 -26.78 2.63 -0.53
N GLY A 30 -25.52 2.58 -0.12
CA GLY A 30 -25.11 2.29 1.24
C GLY A 30 -25.03 0.79 1.55
N TYR A 31 -24.03 0.43 2.34
CA TYR A 31 -23.73 -0.96 2.70
C TYR A 31 -24.81 -1.66 3.56
N ASN A 32 -25.82 -0.91 4.01
CA ASN A 32 -26.94 -1.43 4.80
C ASN A 32 -28.13 -1.86 3.92
N ASP A 33 -28.13 -1.57 2.61
CA ASP A 33 -29.20 -2.02 1.71
C ASP A 33 -29.13 -3.56 1.57
N PRO A 34 -30.22 -4.30 1.86
CA PRO A 34 -30.24 -5.77 1.74
C PRO A 34 -29.84 -6.29 0.35
N ARG A 35 -30.10 -5.53 -0.72
CA ARG A 35 -29.70 -5.88 -2.10
C ARG A 35 -28.19 -5.80 -2.26
N VAL A 36 -27.56 -4.77 -1.70
CA VAL A 36 -26.10 -4.59 -1.69
C VAL A 36 -25.44 -5.68 -0.86
N ILE A 37 -25.96 -5.99 0.32
CA ILE A 37 -25.43 -7.06 1.17
C ILE A 37 -25.46 -8.41 0.41
N ARG A 38 -26.58 -8.73 -0.23
CA ARG A 38 -26.74 -9.98 -1.01
C ARG A 38 -25.81 -10.00 -2.23
N LEU A 39 -25.65 -8.87 -2.91
CA LEU A 39 -24.71 -8.74 -4.04
C LEU A 39 -23.28 -9.02 -3.57
N ILE A 40 -22.84 -8.32 -2.52
CA ILE A 40 -21.47 -8.43 -2.00
C ILE A 40 -21.19 -9.83 -1.47
N SER A 41 -22.12 -10.45 -0.74
CA SER A 41 -21.94 -11.81 -0.20
C SER A 41 -21.79 -12.89 -1.28
N ASN A 42 -22.24 -12.62 -2.51
CA ASN A 42 -22.18 -13.58 -3.61
C ASN A 42 -20.92 -13.42 -4.48
N LEU A 43 -20.15 -12.33 -4.34
CA LEU A 43 -19.03 -12.01 -5.24
C LEU A 43 -17.85 -13.00 -5.14
N LYS A 44 -17.60 -13.62 -3.97
CA LYS A 44 -16.54 -14.62 -3.74
C LYS A 44 -15.19 -14.24 -4.40
N ILE A 45 -14.79 -12.99 -4.23
CA ILE A 45 -13.62 -12.40 -4.91
C ILE A 45 -12.35 -12.96 -4.29
N ARG A 46 -11.47 -13.54 -5.12
CA ARG A 46 -10.21 -14.15 -4.69
C ARG A 46 -9.04 -13.63 -5.49
N TRP A 47 -8.01 -13.19 -4.79
CA TRP A 47 -6.76 -12.72 -5.39
C TRP A 47 -5.54 -13.47 -4.86
N THR A 48 -4.55 -13.66 -5.72
CA THR A 48 -3.21 -14.04 -5.31
C THR A 48 -2.38 -12.78 -5.08
N SER A 49 -1.34 -12.89 -4.25
CA SER A 49 -0.44 -11.79 -3.94
C SER A 49 0.95 -12.13 -4.45
N PRO A 50 1.48 -11.44 -5.47
CA PRO A 50 2.88 -11.60 -5.91
C PRO A 50 3.90 -11.17 -4.85
N LEU A 51 3.53 -10.28 -3.91
CA LEU A 51 4.42 -9.81 -2.85
C LEU A 51 4.35 -10.67 -1.58
N SER A 52 3.35 -11.54 -1.46
CA SER A 52 3.29 -12.54 -0.39
C SER A 52 4.29 -13.66 -0.67
N SER A 53 5.31 -13.78 0.19
CA SER A 53 6.31 -14.84 0.07
C SER A 53 5.68 -16.20 0.36
N THR A 54 5.50 -17.04 -0.67
CA THR A 54 5.25 -18.47 -0.45
C THR A 54 6.57 -19.14 -0.10
N CYS A 55 6.91 -19.22 1.17
CA CYS A 55 7.97 -20.15 1.60
C CYS A 55 7.50 -21.57 1.29
N SER A 56 8.36 -22.40 0.68
CA SER A 56 8.07 -23.80 0.27
C SER A 56 7.75 -24.74 1.45
N LEU A 57 7.87 -24.25 2.68
CA LEU A 57 7.29 -24.84 3.88
C LEU A 57 6.04 -24.01 4.22
N ASN A 58 4.86 -24.60 4.11
CA ASN A 58 3.52 -24.02 4.34
C ASN A 58 3.31 -23.43 5.77
N ILE A 59 4.15 -22.50 6.21
CA ILE A 59 4.19 -21.99 7.59
C ILE A 59 3.77 -20.52 7.67
N MET A 60 3.70 -19.75 6.55
CA MET A 60 3.58 -18.29 6.69
C MET A 60 2.77 -17.52 5.63
N GLY A 61 1.60 -18.02 5.18
CA GLY A 61 0.62 -17.16 4.49
C GLY A 61 -0.42 -17.88 3.62
N PRO A 62 -1.62 -17.30 3.42
CA PRO A 62 -2.63 -17.89 2.56
C PRO A 62 -2.25 -17.77 1.07
N LYS A 63 -2.44 -18.84 0.30
CA LYS A 63 -2.22 -18.87 -1.16
C LYS A 63 -3.17 -17.94 -1.92
N PHE A 64 -4.35 -17.71 -1.35
CA PHE A 64 -5.39 -16.85 -1.90
C PHE A 64 -5.97 -15.97 -0.79
N PHE A 65 -6.19 -14.71 -1.11
CA PHE A 65 -6.85 -13.73 -0.29
C PHE A 65 -8.29 -13.59 -0.78
N GLN A 66 -9.26 -14.09 -0.01
CA GLN A 66 -10.67 -13.88 -0.30
C GLN A 66 -11.18 -12.69 0.53
N ILE A 67 -11.54 -11.61 -0.16
CA ILE A 67 -12.13 -10.42 0.46
C ILE A 67 -13.28 -9.98 -0.42
N ASP A 68 -14.50 -10.21 0.04
CA ASP A 68 -15.74 -9.90 -0.67
C ASP A 68 -16.05 -8.41 -0.52
N SER A 69 -15.31 -7.58 -1.27
CA SER A 69 -15.48 -6.13 -1.31
C SER A 69 -15.16 -5.61 -2.70
N LEU A 70 -16.09 -4.87 -3.30
CA LEU A 70 -15.89 -4.24 -4.60
C LEU A 70 -14.76 -3.19 -4.57
N ARG A 71 -14.60 -2.46 -3.47
CA ARG A 71 -13.46 -1.55 -3.30
C ARG A 71 -12.14 -2.30 -3.21
N PHE A 72 -12.14 -3.51 -2.62
CA PHE A 72 -10.96 -4.37 -2.61
C PHE A 72 -10.60 -4.85 -4.01
N GLU A 73 -11.59 -5.29 -4.79
CA GLU A 73 -11.42 -5.62 -6.22
C GLU A 73 -10.82 -4.43 -6.97
N LEU A 74 -11.44 -3.24 -6.87
CA LEU A 74 -10.97 -2.02 -7.52
C LEU A 74 -9.51 -1.72 -7.14
N GLY A 75 -9.16 -1.85 -5.86
CA GLY A 75 -7.81 -1.64 -5.38
C GLY A 75 -6.78 -2.58 -6.02
N LEU A 76 -7.09 -3.88 -6.13
CA LEU A 76 -6.16 -4.85 -6.72
C LEU A 76 -6.12 -4.80 -8.25
N VAL A 77 -7.22 -4.46 -8.90
CA VAL A 77 -7.26 -4.22 -10.34
C VAL A 77 -6.42 -2.98 -10.70
N LEU A 78 -6.53 -1.89 -9.93
CA LEU A 78 -5.68 -0.69 -10.09
C LEU A 78 -4.20 -1.01 -9.84
N PHE A 79 -3.89 -1.81 -8.81
CA PHE A 79 -2.52 -2.26 -8.56
C PHE A 79 -1.96 -3.06 -9.75
N SER A 80 -2.76 -3.97 -10.30
CA SER A 80 -2.40 -4.77 -11.48
C SER A 80 -2.28 -3.93 -12.75
N TYR A 81 -3.11 -2.91 -12.92
CA TYR A 81 -3.00 -1.96 -14.01
C TYR A 81 -1.69 -1.17 -13.94
N GLY A 82 -1.33 -0.67 -12.75
CA GLY A 82 -0.04 -0.01 -12.51
C GLY A 82 1.16 -0.92 -12.80
N SER A 83 1.06 -2.22 -12.48
CA SER A 83 2.15 -3.18 -12.73
C SER A 83 2.33 -3.47 -14.22
N LEU A 84 1.25 -3.62 -14.98
CA LEU A 84 1.29 -3.79 -16.43
C LEU A 84 1.83 -2.55 -17.14
N LEU A 85 1.45 -1.35 -16.70
CA LEU A 85 2.04 -0.10 -17.22
C LEU A 85 3.55 -0.05 -17.00
N ARG A 86 4.01 -0.44 -15.80
CA ARG A 86 5.43 -0.49 -15.45
C ARG A 86 6.19 -1.55 -16.27
N GLU A 87 5.58 -2.71 -16.50
CA GLU A 87 6.14 -3.75 -17.37
C GLU A 87 6.27 -3.24 -18.81
N ARG A 88 5.21 -2.60 -19.33
CA ARG A 88 5.25 -2.00 -20.66
C ARG A 88 6.31 -0.90 -20.77
N ALA A 89 6.44 -0.06 -19.75
CA ALA A 89 7.48 0.97 -19.68
C ALA A 89 8.88 0.35 -19.78
N SER A 90 9.12 -0.76 -19.07
CA SER A 90 10.37 -1.50 -19.09
C SER A 90 10.67 -2.12 -20.47
N GLN A 91 9.64 -2.59 -21.19
CA GLN A 91 9.81 -3.15 -22.53
C GLN A 91 10.24 -2.11 -23.57
N VAL A 92 9.70 -0.89 -23.49
CA VAL A 92 10.04 0.20 -24.44
C VAL A 92 11.21 1.05 -23.96
N LEU A 93 11.73 0.76 -22.77
CA LEU A 93 12.79 1.51 -22.14
C LEU A 93 14.01 1.68 -23.06
N HIS A 94 14.42 0.67 -23.80
CA HIS A 94 15.61 0.75 -24.66
C HIS A 94 15.34 1.33 -26.06
N THR A 95 14.07 1.44 -26.45
CA THR A 95 13.66 1.86 -27.80
C THR A 95 13.11 3.28 -27.83
N ASP A 96 12.38 3.69 -26.79
CA ASP A 96 11.76 5.00 -26.69
C ASP A 96 11.74 5.46 -25.23
N LEU A 97 12.70 6.31 -24.89
CA LEU A 97 12.88 6.86 -23.55
C LEU A 97 11.69 7.72 -23.12
N VAL A 98 11.14 8.50 -24.04
CA VAL A 98 10.05 9.44 -23.77
C VAL A 98 8.76 8.67 -23.48
N GLN A 99 8.47 7.66 -24.30
CA GLN A 99 7.32 6.78 -24.08
C GLN A 99 7.48 5.97 -22.77
N SER A 100 8.68 5.43 -22.50
CA SER A 100 8.97 4.71 -21.27
C SER A 100 8.74 5.57 -20.03
N ALA A 101 9.34 6.76 -19.98
CA ALA A 101 9.19 7.70 -18.86
C ALA A 101 7.73 8.15 -18.69
N THR A 102 6.98 8.29 -19.77
CA THR A 102 5.55 8.62 -19.73
C THR A 102 4.73 7.49 -19.11
N LEU A 103 5.00 6.25 -19.48
CA LEU A 103 4.33 5.08 -18.89
C LEU A 103 4.68 4.88 -17.41
N PHE A 104 5.94 5.09 -17.03
CA PHE A 104 6.34 5.07 -15.61
C PHE A 104 5.63 6.17 -14.81
N ARG A 105 5.54 7.40 -15.32
CA ARG A 105 4.78 8.47 -14.67
C ARG A 105 3.28 8.14 -14.56
N LYS A 106 2.70 7.53 -15.60
CA LYS A 106 1.30 7.06 -15.57
C LYS A 106 1.11 6.00 -14.47
N ALA A 107 2.00 5.00 -14.40
CA ALA A 107 1.97 3.99 -13.34
C ALA A 107 2.10 4.62 -11.94
N ALA A 108 3.00 5.61 -11.78
CA ALA A 108 3.16 6.33 -10.51
C ALA A 108 1.87 7.03 -10.07
N GLY A 109 1.17 7.68 -11.02
CA GLY A 109 -0.12 8.33 -10.77
C GLY A 109 -1.21 7.33 -10.36
N VAL A 110 -1.26 6.16 -10.99
CA VAL A 110 -2.19 5.07 -10.61
C VAL A 110 -1.93 4.62 -9.18
N TYR A 111 -0.68 4.39 -8.79
CA TYR A 111 -0.35 3.99 -7.42
C TYR A 111 -0.60 5.10 -6.40
N GLN A 112 -0.43 6.37 -6.79
CA GLN A 112 -0.77 7.50 -5.93
C GLN A 112 -2.28 7.57 -5.68
N TYR A 113 -3.10 7.52 -6.73
CA TYR A 113 -4.56 7.45 -6.63
C TYR A 113 -5.01 6.26 -5.78
N LEU A 114 -4.46 5.08 -6.03
CA LEU A 114 -4.74 3.88 -5.22
C LEU A 114 -4.45 4.13 -3.74
N GLY A 115 -3.28 4.68 -3.41
CA GLY A 115 -2.84 4.88 -2.02
C GLY A 115 -3.61 5.96 -1.26
N HIS A 116 -4.11 6.99 -1.95
CA HIS A 116 -4.76 8.16 -1.35
C HIS A 116 -6.29 8.10 -1.40
N ASP A 117 -6.87 7.61 -2.49
CA ASP A 117 -8.30 7.75 -2.77
C ASP A 117 -9.05 6.43 -2.70
N VAL A 118 -8.38 5.28 -2.78
CA VAL A 118 -9.04 3.97 -2.80
C VAL A 118 -8.76 3.18 -1.53
N LEU A 119 -7.49 2.93 -1.21
CA LEU A 119 -7.11 2.07 -0.08
C LEU A 119 -7.54 2.57 1.31
N PRO A 120 -7.57 3.88 1.62
CA PRO A 120 -8.06 4.37 2.91
C PRO A 120 -9.51 3.97 3.19
N PHE A 121 -10.35 3.85 2.16
CA PHE A 121 -11.76 3.50 2.29
C PHE A 121 -12.00 1.98 2.36
N ILE A 122 -10.98 1.16 2.09
CA ILE A 122 -11.05 -0.31 2.22
C ILE A 122 -10.95 -0.75 3.70
N ARG A 123 -10.63 0.16 4.64
CA ARG A 123 -10.41 -0.17 6.06
C ARG A 123 -11.27 0.65 7.04
N ALA A 124 -12.46 0.12 7.35
CA ALA A 124 -13.10 0.32 8.66
C ALA A 124 -12.89 -0.86 9.63
N LYS A 125 -12.27 -1.96 9.20
CA LYS A 125 -11.92 -3.09 10.09
C LYS A 125 -10.50 -3.59 9.79
N PRO A 126 -9.55 -3.49 10.73
CA PRO A 126 -8.17 -3.94 10.52
C PRO A 126 -8.14 -5.47 10.63
N SER A 127 -8.52 -6.17 9.56
CA SER A 127 -8.13 -7.56 9.41
C SER A 127 -6.63 -7.62 9.12
N PRO A 128 -5.83 -8.40 9.88
CA PRO A 128 -4.43 -8.64 9.59
C PRO A 128 -4.19 -9.51 8.34
N HIS A 129 -5.24 -9.88 7.60
CA HIS A 129 -5.18 -10.86 6.51
C HIS A 129 -5.28 -10.27 5.09
N GLY A 130 -5.12 -8.96 4.88
CA GLY A 130 -5.10 -8.40 3.53
C GLY A 130 -3.75 -8.61 2.83
N PRO A 131 -3.72 -8.79 1.49
CA PRO A 131 -2.47 -8.86 0.76
C PRO A 131 -1.71 -7.51 0.86
N PRO A 132 -0.36 -7.52 0.88
CA PRO A 132 0.45 -6.30 0.99
C PRO A 132 0.18 -5.27 -0.11
N GLU A 133 -0.26 -5.69 -1.29
CA GLU A 133 -0.67 -4.83 -2.41
C GLU A 133 -1.85 -3.91 -2.04
N ALA A 134 -2.71 -4.34 -1.12
CA ALA A 134 -3.85 -3.57 -0.62
C ALA A 134 -3.48 -2.66 0.57
N THR A 135 -2.25 -2.12 0.59
CA THR A 135 -1.80 -1.19 1.63
C THR A 135 -1.25 0.11 1.04
N SER A 136 -1.71 1.24 1.59
CA SER A 136 -1.31 2.58 1.14
C SER A 136 0.22 2.74 1.14
N SER A 137 0.91 2.16 2.12
CA SER A 137 2.38 2.15 2.15
C SER A 137 3.01 1.48 0.93
N VAL A 138 2.49 0.35 0.47
CA VAL A 138 3.05 -0.34 -0.70
C VAL A 138 2.76 0.47 -1.97
N SER A 139 1.57 1.07 -2.08
CA SER A 139 1.24 1.96 -3.19
C SER A 139 2.16 3.18 -3.24
N SER A 140 2.43 3.84 -2.10
CA SER A 140 3.38 4.95 -2.05
C SER A 140 4.79 4.52 -2.49
N VAL A 141 5.26 3.36 -2.03
CA VAL A 141 6.56 2.79 -2.43
C VAL A 141 6.60 2.54 -3.94
N MET A 142 5.58 1.91 -4.50
CA MET A 142 5.52 1.64 -5.95
C MET A 142 5.45 2.92 -6.77
N SER A 143 4.72 3.94 -6.30
CA SER A 143 4.69 5.26 -6.94
C SER A 143 6.09 5.90 -7.00
N LEU A 144 6.83 5.88 -5.89
CA LEU A 144 8.21 6.38 -5.82
C LEU A 144 9.17 5.60 -6.73
N ILE A 145 9.05 4.27 -6.77
CA ILE A 145 9.85 3.42 -7.66
C ILE A 145 9.61 3.82 -9.12
N CYS A 146 8.34 3.96 -9.53
CA CYS A 146 8.01 4.37 -10.89
C CYS A 146 8.52 5.78 -11.23
N LEU A 147 8.43 6.74 -10.30
CA LEU A 147 9.00 8.08 -10.51
C LEU A 147 10.51 8.05 -10.64
N ALA A 148 11.20 7.26 -9.81
CA ALA A 148 12.65 7.09 -9.91
C ALA A 148 13.03 6.46 -11.26
N GLU A 149 12.34 5.41 -11.70
CA GLU A 149 12.56 4.78 -13.01
C GLU A 149 12.30 5.74 -14.19
N ALA A 150 11.33 6.64 -14.06
CA ALA A 150 11.11 7.70 -15.05
C ALA A 150 12.26 8.73 -15.09
N GLN A 151 13.00 8.90 -13.99
CA GLN A 151 14.10 9.86 -13.86
C GLN A 151 15.47 9.29 -14.26
N VAL A 152 15.65 7.97 -14.31
CA VAL A 152 16.95 7.27 -14.50
C VAL A 152 17.67 7.61 -15.82
N ARG A 153 17.12 8.47 -16.70
CA ARG A 153 17.74 8.81 -17.99
C ARG A 153 17.74 10.29 -18.36
N VAL A 154 17.95 11.16 -17.38
CA VAL A 154 18.59 12.46 -17.64
C VAL A 154 20.12 12.39 -17.46
N GLN A 155 20.68 11.31 -16.89
CA GLN A 155 22.11 11.18 -16.64
C GLN A 155 22.64 9.80 -17.05
N ASP A 156 23.83 9.79 -17.65
CA ASP A 156 24.52 8.68 -18.33
C ASP A 156 24.47 7.27 -17.71
N SER A 157 24.70 6.33 -18.64
CA SER A 157 24.82 4.87 -18.63
C SER A 157 25.78 4.23 -17.61
N SER A 158 25.78 4.67 -16.36
CA SER A 158 26.56 4.05 -15.26
C SER A 158 25.72 3.52 -14.09
N SER A 159 24.38 3.71 -14.11
CA SER A 159 23.52 3.53 -12.94
C SER A 159 22.56 2.32 -12.99
N PHE A 160 22.91 1.24 -13.70
CA PHE A 160 22.11 0.00 -13.65
C PHE A 160 22.04 -0.62 -12.24
N THR A 161 22.91 -0.18 -11.33
CA THR A 161 22.90 -0.49 -9.89
C THR A 161 21.80 0.23 -9.09
N CYS A 162 21.17 1.29 -9.61
CA CYS A 162 20.19 2.09 -8.86
C CYS A 162 18.82 1.42 -8.67
N SER A 163 18.35 0.55 -9.56
CA SER A 163 17.04 -0.15 -9.38
C SER A 163 17.02 -1.08 -8.17
N LEU A 164 18.15 -1.69 -7.82
CA LEU A 164 18.30 -2.51 -6.61
C LEU A 164 18.45 -1.65 -5.35
N ILE A 165 19.13 -0.51 -5.46
CA ILE A 165 19.37 0.43 -4.35
C ILE A 165 18.06 1.10 -3.93
N VAL A 166 17.25 1.62 -4.85
CA VAL A 166 15.95 2.25 -4.52
C VAL A 166 15.01 1.24 -3.86
N SER A 167 14.93 0.02 -4.39
CA SER A 167 14.13 -1.05 -3.76
C SER A 167 14.62 -1.40 -2.35
N TYR A 168 15.94 -1.45 -2.12
CA TYR A 168 16.52 -1.76 -0.81
C TYR A 168 16.33 -0.64 0.21
N TYR A 169 16.55 0.62 -0.16
CA TYR A 169 16.40 1.76 0.75
C TYR A 169 14.93 2.03 1.10
N VAL A 170 14.03 1.93 0.12
CA VAL A 170 12.59 2.14 0.36
C VAL A 170 12.00 1.03 1.24
N VAL A 171 12.42 -0.23 1.06
CA VAL A 171 12.04 -1.34 1.97
C VAL A 171 12.63 -1.16 3.38
N LYS A 172 13.85 -0.61 3.50
CA LYS A 172 14.50 -0.35 4.80
C LYS A 172 13.80 0.77 5.58
N ASP A 173 13.30 1.81 4.90
CA ASP A 173 12.54 2.89 5.55
C ASP A 173 11.11 2.47 5.94
N ALA A 174 10.44 1.65 5.11
CA ALA A 174 9.14 1.06 5.46
C ALA A 174 9.22 0.10 6.68
N ARG A 175 10.40 -0.47 6.96
CA ARG A 175 10.67 -1.23 8.20
C ARG A 175 10.99 -0.32 9.39
N ARG A 176 11.68 0.82 9.18
CA ARG A 176 11.93 1.81 10.24
C ARG A 176 10.66 2.50 10.74
N GLY A 177 9.72 2.81 9.85
CA GLY A 177 8.42 3.40 10.23
C GLY A 177 7.58 2.49 11.15
N ARG A 178 7.59 1.17 10.92
CA ARG A 178 6.95 0.18 11.81
C ARG A 178 7.69 0.01 13.15
N GLY A 179 9.01 0.15 13.17
CA GLY A 179 9.82 0.12 14.40
C GLY A 179 9.73 1.37 15.28
N ALA A 180 9.31 2.52 14.72
CA ALA A 180 9.08 3.74 15.46
C ALA A 180 7.69 3.76 16.13
N SER A 181 6.66 3.24 15.45
CA SER A 181 5.30 3.12 16.02
C SER A 181 5.25 2.12 17.19
N ALA A 182 5.92 0.97 17.07
CA ALA A 182 5.99 -0.02 18.15
C ALA A 182 6.77 0.45 19.40
N ARG A 183 7.72 1.38 19.26
CA ARG A 183 8.46 1.94 20.40
C ARG A 183 7.69 3.03 21.16
N SER A 184 6.72 3.69 20.51
CA SER A 184 5.89 4.72 21.17
C SER A 184 4.83 4.12 22.12
N LEU A 185 4.33 2.91 21.84
CA LEU A 185 3.37 2.20 22.69
C LEU A 185 4.02 1.47 23.88
N GLY A 186 5.31 1.11 23.78
CA GLY A 186 6.08 0.54 24.90
C GLY A 186 6.58 1.57 25.91
N ALA A 187 6.74 2.84 25.50
CA ALA A 187 7.27 3.90 26.37
C ALA A 187 6.17 4.60 27.22
N ARG A 188 4.90 4.55 26.80
CA ARG A 188 3.79 5.19 27.54
C ARG A 188 3.27 4.35 28.71
N ARG A 189 3.47 3.02 28.70
CA ARG A 189 3.03 2.12 29.79
C ARG A 189 4.03 2.01 30.96
N LYS A 190 5.28 2.45 30.79
CA LYS A 190 6.30 2.45 31.86
C LYS A 190 6.45 3.78 32.61
N LYS A 191 5.85 4.88 32.13
CA LYS A 191 5.82 6.17 32.87
C LYS A 191 4.65 6.28 33.87
N SER A 192 3.63 5.42 33.78
CA SER A 192 2.49 5.44 34.72
C SER A 192 2.69 4.63 36.01
N VAL A 193 3.78 3.85 36.15
CA VAL A 193 4.04 3.03 37.37
C VAL A 193 5.17 3.61 38.22
N LYS A 194 5.97 4.56 37.71
CA LYS A 194 7.00 5.26 38.49
C LYS A 194 6.55 6.58 39.12
N SER A 195 5.31 7.03 38.89
CA SER A 195 4.75 8.23 39.52
C SER A 195 4.03 7.94 40.84
N ALA A 196 3.79 6.68 41.20
CA ALA A 196 3.11 6.28 42.44
C ALA A 196 4.08 5.96 43.61
N HIS A 197 5.39 6.14 43.40
CA HIS A 197 6.41 5.82 44.42
C HIS A 197 7.33 7.00 44.79
N ARG A 198 6.96 8.23 44.37
CA ARG A 198 7.73 9.45 44.67
C ARG A 198 6.83 10.59 45.16
N GLU A 199 5.80 10.24 45.93
CA GLU A 199 4.88 11.20 46.57
C GLU A 199 4.66 10.85 48.06
N LYS A 200 5.69 10.29 48.71
CA LYS A 200 5.72 10.02 50.16
C LYS A 200 6.95 10.55 50.87
N ASN A 201 7.74 11.43 50.25
CA ASN A 201 9.01 11.87 50.85
C ASN A 201 9.31 13.37 50.71
N ILE A 202 8.27 14.21 50.77
CA ILE A 202 8.40 15.67 50.92
C ILE A 202 7.32 16.17 51.89
N LYS A 203 7.32 15.64 53.11
CA LYS A 203 6.67 16.23 54.29
C LYS A 203 7.51 15.83 55.49
N ASN A 204 8.60 16.57 55.70
CA ASN A 204 9.30 16.72 56.99
C ASN A 204 10.71 17.25 56.73
N THR A 205 10.83 18.53 56.38
CA THR A 205 11.94 19.35 56.89
C THR A 205 11.68 20.83 56.56
N LEU A 206 11.42 21.58 57.63
CA LEU A 206 11.91 22.95 57.87
C LEU A 206 11.42 24.07 56.92
N CYS A 207 10.36 24.75 57.36
CA CYS A 207 10.34 26.22 57.31
C CYS A 207 10.12 26.73 58.74
N PHE A 208 11.20 27.14 59.38
CA PHE A 208 11.21 27.98 60.56
C PHE A 208 11.84 29.32 60.16
N LYS A 209 11.19 30.41 60.58
CA LYS A 209 11.66 31.81 60.76
C LYS A 209 11.87 32.74 59.56
N ASN A 210 10.96 33.72 59.45
CA ASN A 210 11.14 35.17 59.75
C ASN A 210 9.93 35.90 59.12
N LYS A 211 9.15 36.77 59.76
CA LYS A 211 9.28 37.71 60.89
C LYS A 211 8.01 37.68 61.74
#